data_AF-A0A497BLL2-F1
#
_entry.id   AF-A0A497BLL2-F1
#
_cell.length_a   1.000
_cell.length_b   1.000
_cell.length_c   1.000
_cell.angle_alpha   90.00
_cell.angle_beta   90.00
_cell.angle_gamma   90.00
#
_symmetry.space_group_name_H-M   'P 1'
#
loop_
_entity.id
_entity.type
_entity.pdbx_description
1 polymer ?
#
loop_
_entity_poly.entity_id
_entity_poly.type
_entity_poly.pdbx_seq_one_letter_code
_entity_poly.pdbx_strand_id
1 'polypeptide(L)'
;NNPDEIKEQFIGVRGKGKERIEHYNNDMEKCIAEMHRVLKPNKSCVVVVGNAFYQGREINTVATLTEMAERAGFETYRSVHKIIFGLYNVMQKEKILFFRKR
;
A
#
# COMPACT_ATOMS: atom_id res chain seq x y z
N ASN A 1 1.96 3.32 -28.64
CA ASN A 1 1.31 3.51 -27.34
C ASN A 1 1.64 4.89 -26.80
N ASN A 2 0.63 5.69 -26.49
CA ASN A 2 0.78 7.01 -25.88
C ASN A 2 1.05 6.84 -24.37
N PRO A 3 2.14 7.39 -23.80
CA PRO A 3 2.43 7.27 -22.38
C PRO A 3 1.31 7.74 -21.45
N ASP A 4 0.48 8.69 -21.90
CA ASP A 4 -0.64 9.19 -21.11
C ASP A 4 -1.80 8.19 -21.05
N GLU A 5 -2.04 7.42 -22.10
CA GLU A 5 -3.03 6.33 -22.10
C GLU A 5 -2.57 5.14 -21.24
N ILE A 6 -1.26 4.85 -21.25
CA ILE A 6 -0.70 3.75 -20.46
C ILE A 6 -0.89 4.00 -18.96
N LYS A 7 -0.65 5.23 -18.47
CA LYS A 7 -0.77 5.58 -17.04
C LYS A 7 -2.12 5.21 -16.44
N GLU A 8 -3.18 5.26 -17.24
CA GLU A 8 -4.55 4.92 -16.80
C GLU A 8 -4.73 3.45 -16.40
N GLN A 9 -3.76 2.59 -16.73
CA GLN A 9 -3.75 1.16 -16.39
C GLN A 9 -2.89 0.82 -15.16
N PHE A 10 -2.23 1.81 -14.55
CA PHE A 10 -1.28 1.60 -13.44
C PHE A 10 -1.75 2.29 -12.16
N ILE A 11 -1.49 1.63 -11.04
CA ILE A 11 -1.76 2.16 -9.71
C ILE A 11 -0.73 3.25 -9.38
N GLY A 12 -1.19 4.37 -8.80
CA GLY A 12 -0.33 5.41 -8.23
C GLY A 12 0.24 6.44 -9.22
N VAL A 13 -0.08 6.34 -10.51
CA VAL A 13 0.39 7.31 -11.53
C VAL A 13 -0.74 8.13 -12.17
N ARG A 14 -2.00 7.79 -11.88
CA ARG A 14 -3.20 8.45 -12.41
C ARG A 14 -3.54 9.73 -11.66
N GLY A 15 -4.20 10.66 -12.34
CA GLY A 15 -4.63 11.94 -11.78
C GLY A 15 -3.49 12.84 -11.29
N LYS A 16 -3.84 13.94 -10.64
CA LYS A 16 -2.91 14.94 -10.06
C LYS A 16 -3.36 15.39 -8.67
N GLY A 17 -2.44 15.96 -7.89
CA GLY A 17 -2.77 16.48 -6.56
C GLY A 17 -3.48 15.45 -5.67
N LYS A 18 -4.60 15.85 -5.06
CA LYS A 18 -5.43 15.00 -4.20
C LYS A 18 -6.03 13.79 -4.93
N GLU A 19 -6.45 13.99 -6.18
CA GLU A 19 -7.09 12.95 -7.00
C GLU A 19 -6.18 11.72 -7.17
N ARG A 20 -4.86 11.95 -7.32
CA ARG A 20 -3.90 10.84 -7.40
C ARG A 20 -3.89 9.96 -6.14
N ILE A 21 -4.00 10.60 -4.97
CA ILE A 21 -4.04 9.89 -3.68
C ILE A 21 -5.34 9.09 -3.58
N GLU A 22 -6.45 9.68 -4.02
CA GLU A 22 -7.77 9.00 -4.05
C GLU A 22 -7.76 7.80 -5.00
N HIS A 23 -7.26 7.97 -6.23
CA HIS A 23 -7.10 6.86 -7.19
C HIS A 23 -6.24 5.73 -6.63
N TYR A 24 -5.08 6.08 -6.05
CA TYR A 24 -4.21 5.11 -5.40
C TYR A 24 -4.94 4.35 -4.27
N ASN A 25 -5.62 5.07 -3.38
CA ASN A 25 -6.32 4.46 -2.26
C ASN A 25 -7.45 3.53 -2.73
N ASN A 26 -8.23 3.95 -3.73
CA ASN A 26 -9.31 3.14 -4.31
C ASN A 26 -8.79 1.86 -4.98
N ASP A 27 -7.65 1.93 -5.66
CA ASP A 27 -7.02 0.76 -6.25
C ASP A 27 -6.48 -0.19 -5.18
N MET A 28 -5.78 0.34 -4.18
CA MET A 28 -5.21 -0.45 -3.10
C MET A 28 -6.28 -1.14 -2.26
N GLU A 29 -7.44 -0.50 -2.05
CA GLU A 29 -8.57 -1.12 -1.37
C GLU A 29 -9.09 -2.35 -2.14
N LYS A 30 -9.21 -2.25 -3.47
CA LYS A 30 -9.57 -3.40 -4.33
C LYS A 30 -8.50 -4.48 -4.28
N CYS A 31 -7.21 -4.12 -4.34
CA CYS A 31 -6.12 -5.08 -4.26
C CYS A 31 -6.15 -5.85 -2.95
N ILE A 32 -6.32 -5.16 -1.82
CA ILE A 32 -6.35 -5.78 -0.48
C ILE A 32 -7.60 -6.66 -0.31
N ALA A 33 -8.76 -6.21 -0.78
CA ALA A 33 -9.98 -7.03 -0.79
C ALA A 33 -9.80 -8.32 -1.60
N GLU A 34 -9.16 -8.22 -2.76
CA GLU A 34 -8.90 -9.37 -3.62
C GLU A 34 -7.85 -10.32 -3.02
N MET A 35 -6.80 -9.79 -2.39
CA MET A 35 -5.84 -10.57 -1.61
C MET A 35 -6.54 -11.36 -0.50
N HIS A 36 -7.48 -10.74 0.22
CA HIS A 36 -8.29 -11.43 1.21
C HIS A 36 -9.14 -12.54 0.57
N ARG A 37 -9.82 -12.24 -0.54
CA ARG A 37 -10.71 -13.18 -1.23
C ARG A 37 -9.98 -14.47 -1.62
N VAL A 38 -8.80 -14.37 -2.24
CA VAL A 38 -8.05 -15.51 -2.78
C VAL A 38 -7.22 -16.27 -1.74
N LEU A 39 -6.86 -15.63 -0.64
CA LEU A 39 -6.06 -16.28 0.41
C LEU A 39 -6.87 -17.41 1.06
N LYS A 40 -6.22 -18.54 1.35
CA LYS A 40 -6.85 -19.63 2.11
C LYS A 40 -7.08 -19.20 3.57
N PRO A 41 -8.14 -19.69 4.24
CA PRO A 41 -8.33 -19.44 5.67
C PRO A 41 -7.09 -19.81 6.50
N ASN A 42 -6.85 -19.04 7.56
CA ASN A 42 -5.70 -19.19 8.48
C ASN A 42 -4.32 -19.04 7.83
N LYS A 43 -4.22 -18.46 6.63
CA LYS A 43 -2.94 -18.12 5.98
C LYS A 43 -2.66 -16.62 6.08
N SER A 44 -1.39 -16.29 5.86
CA SER A 44 -0.88 -14.92 6.01
C SER A 44 -0.73 -14.20 4.68
N CYS A 45 -1.04 -12.91 4.68
CA CYS A 45 -0.64 -11.94 3.67
C CYS A 45 0.42 -11.03 4.31
N VAL A 46 1.57 -10.88 3.66
CA VAL A 46 2.68 -10.06 4.18
C VAL A 46 2.97 -8.95 3.18
N VAL A 47 2.86 -7.70 3.63
CA VAL A 47 3.05 -6.52 2.77
C VAL A 47 4.21 -5.69 3.29
N VAL A 48 5.14 -5.33 2.40
CA VAL A 48 6.19 -4.36 2.69
C VAL A 48 5.72 -3.00 2.18
N VAL A 49 5.62 -2.02 3.07
CA VAL A 49 5.09 -0.70 2.74
C VAL A 49 5.77 0.38 3.57
N GLY A 50 6.11 1.50 2.93
CA GLY A 50 6.56 2.74 3.58
C GLY A 50 5.55 3.86 3.38
N ASN A 51 5.69 4.93 4.15
CA ASN A 51 4.92 6.15 3.90
C ASN A 51 5.39 6.80 2.59
N ALA A 52 4.44 7.15 1.74
CA ALA A 52 4.74 7.84 0.49
C ALA A 52 5.00 9.33 0.75
N PHE A 53 5.92 9.93 -0.01
CA PHE A 53 6.04 11.39 -0.07
C PHE A 53 5.46 11.86 -1.41
N TYR A 54 4.47 12.75 -1.34
CA TYR A 54 3.86 13.33 -2.53
C TYR A 54 3.75 14.84 -2.39
N GLN A 55 4.31 15.57 -3.36
CA GLN A 55 4.38 17.03 -3.37
C GLN A 55 4.94 17.62 -2.06
N GLY A 56 6.01 16.99 -1.52
CA GLY A 56 6.67 17.42 -0.29
C GLY A 56 5.90 17.12 1.00
N ARG A 57 4.78 16.39 0.93
CA ARG A 57 4.00 15.96 2.10
C ARG A 57 4.10 14.45 2.27
N GLU A 58 4.33 14.03 3.51
CA GLU A 58 4.24 12.62 3.89
C GLU A 58 2.77 12.19 3.92
N ILE A 59 2.48 11.07 3.28
CA ILE A 59 1.20 10.39 3.29
C ILE A 59 1.35 9.16 4.17
N ASN A 60 0.45 8.99 5.14
CA ASN A 60 0.48 7.87 6.08
C ASN A 60 -0.03 6.56 5.45
N THR A 61 0.60 6.16 4.34
CA THR A 61 0.24 4.99 3.54
C THR A 61 0.22 3.71 4.37
N VAL A 62 1.12 3.59 5.35
CA VAL A 62 1.19 2.43 6.25
C VAL A 62 -0.10 2.29 7.07
N ALA A 63 -0.57 3.38 7.69
CA ALA A 63 -1.81 3.34 8.47
C ALA A 63 -3.01 3.08 7.58
N THR A 64 -3.12 3.81 6.46
CA THR A 64 -4.23 3.65 5.51
C THR A 64 -4.33 2.21 4.98
N LEU A 65 -3.22 1.57 4.63
CA LEU A 65 -3.22 0.19 4.17
C LEU A 65 -3.63 -0.80 5.28
N THR A 66 -3.20 -0.55 6.52
CA THR A 66 -3.58 -1.38 7.67
C THR A 66 -5.08 -1.31 7.91
N GLU A 67 -5.68 -0.11 7.87
CA GLU A 67 -7.12 0.10 7.98
C GLU A 67 -7.89 -0.59 6.84
N MET A 68 -7.41 -0.49 5.59
CA MET A 68 -8.00 -1.18 4.44
C MET A 68 -7.98 -2.70 4.62
N ALA A 69 -6.89 -3.27 5.14
CA ALA A 69 -6.78 -4.69 5.40
C ALA A 69 -7.78 -5.16 6.47
N GLU A 70 -7.90 -4.40 7.56
CA GLU A 70 -8.87 -4.68 8.62
C GLU A 70 -10.32 -4.60 8.12
N ARG A 71 -10.65 -3.58 7.33
CA ARG A 71 -11.96 -3.48 6.66
C ARG A 71 -12.25 -4.65 5.71
N ALA A 72 -11.22 -5.16 5.04
CA ALA A 72 -11.33 -6.32 4.15
C ALA A 72 -11.50 -7.66 4.87
N GLY A 73 -11.34 -7.71 6.20
CA GLY A 73 -11.48 -8.91 7.03
C GLY A 73 -10.17 -9.55 7.48
N PHE A 74 -9.02 -8.92 7.19
CA PHE A 74 -7.75 -9.37 7.74
C PHE A 74 -7.60 -8.99 9.22
N GLU A 75 -6.90 -9.84 9.96
CA GLU A 75 -6.33 -9.49 11.27
C GLU A 75 -4.87 -9.06 11.10
N THR A 76 -4.54 -7.84 11.53
CA THR A 76 -3.14 -7.40 11.70
C THR A 76 -2.57 -8.01 12.97
N TYR A 77 -1.60 -8.93 12.85
CA TYR A 77 -1.03 -9.61 14.02
C TYR A 77 0.45 -9.29 14.28
N ARG A 78 1.14 -8.66 13.32
CA ARG A 78 2.53 -8.21 13.51
C ARG A 78 2.86 -7.04 12.58
N SER A 79 3.68 -6.11 13.07
CA SER A 79 4.30 -5.04 12.28
C SER A 79 5.77 -4.95 12.66
N VAL A 80 6.67 -4.99 11.67
CA VAL A 80 8.13 -4.92 11.88
C VAL A 80 8.68 -3.71 11.15
N HIS A 81 9.43 -2.87 11.86
CA HIS A 81 10.15 -1.76 11.23
C HIS A 81 11.32 -2.30 10.40
N LYS A 82 11.40 -1.87 9.14
CA LYS A 82 12.51 -2.16 8.23
C LYS A 82 13.14 -0.84 7.80
N ILE A 83 14.37 -0.62 8.25
CA ILE A 83 15.15 0.54 7.83
C ILE A 83 15.82 0.19 6.51
N ILE A 84 15.60 1.00 5.48
CA ILE A 84 16.41 0.96 4.26
C ILE A 84 17.39 2.12 4.29
N PHE A 85 18.67 1.81 4.07
CA PHE A 85 19.67 2.77 3.64
C PHE A 85 19.68 2.80 2.11
N GLY A 86 19.15 3.88 1.51
CA GLY A 86 19.15 4.05 0.07
C GLY A 86 20.52 4.48 -0.48
N LEU A 87 20.72 4.34 -1.80
CA LEU A 87 21.91 4.79 -2.55
C LEU A 87 22.28 6.27 -2.32
N TYR A 88 21.32 7.10 -1.90
CA TYR A 88 21.48 8.54 -1.65
C TYR A 88 21.56 8.90 -0.16
N ASN A 89 21.84 7.95 0.74
CA ASN A 89 21.86 8.16 2.20
C ASN A 89 20.55 8.67 2.80
N VAL A 90 19.42 8.54 2.08
CA VAL A 90 18.09 8.84 2.60
C VAL A 90 17.59 7.59 3.34
N MET A 91 17.35 7.74 4.65
CA MET A 91 16.73 6.70 5.46
C MET A 91 15.24 6.61 5.12
N GLN A 92 14.84 5.49 4.52
CA GLN A 92 13.42 5.20 4.29
C GLN A 92 12.91 4.29 5.41
N LYS A 93 11.83 4.71 6.06
CA LYS A 93 11.14 3.93 7.09
C LYS A 93 10.06 3.10 6.42
N GLU A 94 10.36 1.83 6.17
CA GLU A 94 9.37 0.84 5.76
C GLU A 94 8.88 0.03 6.96
N LYS A 95 7.71 -0.58 6.79
CA LYS A 95 7.20 -1.62 7.67
C LYS A 95 6.90 -2.88 6.88
N ILE A 96 7.16 -4.01 7.51
CA ILE A 96 6.64 -5.31 7.09
C ILE A 96 5.38 -5.56 7.92
N LEU A 97 4.24 -5.52 7.27
CA LEU A 97 2.92 -5.76 7.86
C LEU A 97 2.53 -7.21 7.65
N PHE A 98 2.08 -7.86 8.71
CA PHE A 98 1.62 -9.24 8.68
C PHE A 98 0.12 -9.28 9.00
N PHE A 99 -0.62 -9.75 8.01
CA PHE A 99 -2.06 -9.94 8.05
C PHE A 99 -2.39 -11.42 8.02
N ARG A 100 -3.45 -11.84 8.72
CA ARG A 100 -3.98 -13.22 8.68
C ARG A 100 -5.43 -13.19 8.25
N LYS A 101 -5.81 -14.04 7.30
CA LYS A 101 -7.22 -14.31 6.99
C LYS A 101 -7.76 -15.25 8.05
N ARG A 102 -8.75 -14.78 8.81
CA ARG A 102 -9.48 -15.63 9.75
C ARG A 102 -10.53 -16.46 9.02
#